data_AF-S8D2R3-F1
#
_entry.id   AF-S8D2R3-F1
#
_cell.length_a   1.000
_cell.length_b   1.000
_cell.length_c   1.000
_cell.angle_alpha   90.00
_cell.angle_beta   90.00
_cell.angle_gamma   90.00
#
_symmetry.space_group_name_H-M   'P 1'
#
loop_
_entity.id
_entity.type
_entity.pdbx_description
1 polymer ?
#
loop_
_entity_poly.entity_id
_entity_poly.type
_entity_poly.pdbx_seq_one_letter_code
_entity_poly.pdbx_strand_id
1 'polypeptide(L)'
;WVAACGDISLSAMILPAALYFWQIPHFMALAYLCRHDYANGGFKMISLGDPSGVRTAMIALRNCVYLVPLGYFAYHWGLTSGWFCGESTALAAAISYTAASFYMKRTSENARRMFRGSLVYLPVFMGGLLVHRVGDDGAAAFEEERSSSPSSSFVGKEVRSPYRPPPVAYASVAPFPFLPAPSY
;
A
#
# COMPACT_ATOMS: atom_id res chain seq x y z
N TRP A 1 -4.10 -11.90 -3.97
CA TRP A 1 -4.10 -11.84 -5.44
C TRP A 1 -2.90 -12.58 -6.02
N VAL A 2 -1.65 -12.13 -5.84
CA VAL A 2 -0.45 -12.85 -6.34
C VAL A 2 -0.33 -14.29 -5.80
N ALA A 3 -0.53 -14.51 -4.50
CA ALA A 3 -0.51 -15.87 -3.93
C ALA A 3 -1.69 -16.76 -4.37
N ALA A 4 -2.74 -16.18 -4.96
CA ALA A 4 -3.93 -16.90 -5.40
C ALA A 4 -3.97 -17.11 -6.93
N CYS A 5 -3.38 -16.21 -7.72
CA CYS A 5 -3.30 -16.29 -9.18
C CYS A 5 -2.01 -16.93 -9.70
N GLY A 6 -0.94 -17.01 -8.90
CA GLY A 6 0.35 -17.55 -9.35
C GLY A 6 1.13 -16.64 -10.30
N ASP A 7 0.51 -15.61 -10.87
CA ASP A 7 1.11 -14.63 -11.78
C ASP A 7 1.26 -13.24 -11.15
N ILE A 8 2.37 -12.59 -11.46
CA ILE A 8 2.63 -11.18 -11.14
C ILE A 8 2.25 -10.37 -12.38
N SER A 9 0.98 -10.03 -12.51
CA SER A 9 0.55 -9.04 -13.50
C SER A 9 0.73 -7.62 -12.95
N LEU A 10 1.00 -6.66 -13.83
CA LEU A 10 1.09 -5.23 -13.46
C LEU A 10 -0.17 -4.73 -12.73
N SER A 11 -1.32 -5.27 -13.12
CA SER A 11 -2.61 -5.06 -12.49
C SER A 11 -2.68 -5.50 -11.02
N ALA A 12 -1.99 -6.60 -10.66
CA ALA A 12 -1.87 -7.07 -9.28
C ALA A 12 -1.19 -6.07 -8.35
N MET A 13 -0.27 -5.28 -8.92
CA MET A 13 0.64 -4.41 -8.17
C MET A 13 0.02 -3.05 -7.83
N ILE A 14 -1.06 -2.65 -8.51
CA ILE A 14 -1.69 -1.34 -8.34
C ILE A 14 -2.26 -1.18 -6.92
N LEU A 15 -2.97 -2.18 -6.40
CA LEU A 15 -3.55 -2.12 -5.06
C LEU A 15 -2.47 -2.09 -3.95
N PRO A 16 -1.46 -2.97 -3.96
CA PRO A 16 -0.31 -2.85 -3.05
C PRO A 16 0.41 -1.50 -3.15
N ALA A 17 0.61 -0.98 -4.36
CA ALA A 17 1.22 0.33 -4.58
C ALA A 17 0.36 1.45 -3.97
N ALA A 18 -0.96 1.42 -4.19
CA ALA A 18 -1.91 2.38 -3.60
C ALA A 18 -1.79 2.39 -2.08
N LEU A 19 -1.81 1.20 -1.45
CA LEU A 19 -1.69 1.08 -0.01
C LEU A 19 -0.34 1.62 0.45
N TYR A 20 0.76 1.25 -0.20
CA TYR A 20 2.10 1.71 0.14
C TYR A 20 2.21 3.24 0.12
N PHE A 21 1.80 3.88 -0.98
CA PHE A 21 1.84 5.33 -1.11
C PHE A 21 0.90 6.04 -0.13
N TRP A 22 -0.20 5.40 0.28
CA TRP A 22 -1.09 5.92 1.31
C TRP A 22 -0.53 5.82 2.74
N GLN A 23 0.24 4.78 3.08
CA GLN A 23 0.79 4.62 4.44
C GLN A 23 1.72 5.76 4.84
N ILE A 24 2.52 6.24 3.89
CA ILE A 24 3.54 7.27 4.15
C ILE A 24 2.93 8.59 4.66
N PRO A 25 1.99 9.26 3.96
CA PRO A 25 1.40 10.50 4.45
C PRO A 25 0.69 10.33 5.79
N HIS A 26 0.04 9.18 6.02
CA HIS A 26 -0.59 8.85 7.29
C HIS A 26 0.42 8.82 8.45
N PHE A 27 1.50 8.05 8.30
CA PHE A 27 2.54 7.94 9.32
C PHE A 27 3.24 9.28 9.57
N MET A 28 3.50 10.04 8.51
CA MET A 28 4.16 11.35 8.62
C MET A 28 3.28 12.39 9.33
N ALA A 29 1.95 12.33 9.16
CA ALA A 29 1.02 13.15 9.95
C ALA A 29 1.13 12.84 11.46
N LEU A 30 1.14 11.54 11.79
CA LEU A 30 1.20 11.08 13.18
C LEU A 30 2.55 11.40 13.82
N ALA A 31 3.65 11.21 13.10
CA ALA A 31 5.00 11.54 13.54
C ALA A 31 5.13 13.03 13.89
N TYR A 32 4.44 13.91 13.17
CA TYR A 32 4.41 15.34 13.48
C TYR A 32 3.57 15.64 14.74
N LEU A 33 2.43 14.97 14.92
CA LEU A 33 1.54 15.18 16.06
C LEU A 33 2.15 14.68 17.37
N CYS A 34 2.70 13.47 17.37
CA CYS A 34 3.26 12.81 18.56
C CYS A 34 4.74 13.16 18.77
N ARG A 35 5.27 14.21 18.12
CA ARG A 35 6.70 14.58 18.19
C ARG A 35 7.18 14.83 19.63
N HIS A 36 6.33 15.44 20.47
CA HIS A 36 6.65 15.74 21.87
C HIS A 36 6.68 14.46 22.71
N ASP A 37 5.74 13.55 22.46
CA ASP A 37 5.68 12.26 23.15
C ASP A 37 6.88 11.37 22.76
N TYR A 38 7.29 11.39 21.49
CA TYR A 38 8.50 10.70 21.03
C TYR A 38 9.77 11.29 21.62
N ALA A 39 9.84 12.62 21.78
CA ALA A 39 10.96 13.29 22.44
C ALA A 39 11.08 12.85 23.90
N ASN A 40 9.94 12.86 24.61
CA ASN A 40 9.86 12.47 26.02
C ASN A 40 10.17 10.98 26.22
N GLY A 41 9.82 10.13 25.25
CA GLY A 41 10.17 8.71 25.24
C GLY A 41 11.58 8.37 24.76
N GLY A 42 12.39 9.36 24.36
CA GLY A 42 13.76 9.16 23.88
C GLY A 42 13.87 8.49 22.49
N PHE A 43 12.78 8.37 21.74
CA PHE A 43 12.79 7.78 20.40
C PHE A 43 13.31 8.78 19.37
N LYS A 44 14.12 8.35 18.40
CA LYS A 44 14.59 9.23 17.30
C LYS A 44 13.70 9.06 16.07
N MET A 45 12.86 10.05 15.77
CA MET A 45 12.04 10.10 14.55
C MET A 45 12.45 11.22 13.61
N ILE A 46 12.12 11.11 12.32
CA ILE A 46 12.35 12.18 11.32
C ILE A 46 11.75 13.52 11.77
N SER A 47 10.62 13.50 12.51
CA SER A 47 10.00 14.72 13.05
C SER A 47 10.77 15.37 14.19
N LEU A 48 11.67 14.65 14.87
CA LEU A 48 12.51 15.17 15.95
C LEU A 48 13.74 15.90 15.45
N GLY A 49 14.29 15.48 14.31
CA GLY A 49 15.40 16.16 13.63
C GLY A 49 14.97 17.36 12.80
N ASP A 50 13.67 17.66 12.73
CA ASP A 50 13.12 18.78 11.95
C ASP A 50 12.15 19.61 12.81
N PRO A 51 12.65 20.65 13.52
CA PRO A 51 11.85 21.53 14.37
C PRO A 51 10.70 22.22 13.60
N SER A 52 10.89 22.42 12.30
CA SER A 52 9.95 23.10 11.41
C SER A 52 8.88 22.17 10.82
N GLY A 53 9.12 20.85 10.81
CA GLY A 53 8.28 19.84 10.18
C GLY A 53 8.19 19.91 8.65
N VAL A 54 9.03 20.73 8.01
CA VAL A 54 9.06 20.93 6.54
C VAL A 54 9.33 19.62 5.82
N ARG A 55 10.35 18.86 6.23
CA ARG A 55 10.72 17.57 5.62
C ARG A 55 9.59 16.56 5.78
N THR A 56 8.96 16.55 6.94
CA THR A 56 7.84 15.64 7.23
C THR A 56 6.64 15.93 6.32
N ALA A 57 6.29 17.22 6.20
CA ALA A 57 5.21 17.66 5.32
C ALA A 57 5.52 17.46 3.83
N MET A 58 6.77 17.67 3.38
CA MET A 58 7.17 17.42 2.00
C MET A 58 7.06 15.95 1.61
N ILE A 59 7.51 15.05 2.49
CA ILE A 59 7.43 13.60 2.24
C ILE A 59 5.97 13.17 2.15
N ALA A 60 5.10 13.66 3.05
CA ALA A 60 3.66 13.40 2.98
C ALA A 60 3.05 13.91 1.66
N LEU A 61 3.31 15.17 1.31
CA LEU A 61 2.79 15.79 0.09
C LEU A 61 3.22 15.04 -1.18
N ARG A 62 4.50 14.68 -1.28
CA ARG A 62 5.04 13.95 -2.44
C ARG A 62 4.33 12.60 -2.64
N ASN A 63 4.09 11.86 -1.55
CA ASN A 63 3.38 10.58 -1.64
C ASN A 63 1.90 10.75 -2.00
N CYS A 64 1.23 11.80 -1.50
CA CYS A 64 -0.13 12.12 -1.93
C CYS A 64 -0.19 12.45 -3.43
N VAL A 65 0.79 13.19 -3.96
CA VAL A 65 0.86 13.47 -5.40
C VAL A 65 1.07 12.19 -6.22
N TYR A 66 1.86 11.23 -5.73
CA TYR A 66 2.02 9.93 -6.40
C TYR A 66 0.75 9.07 -6.44
N LEU A 67 -0.22 9.32 -5.55
CA LEU A 67 -1.53 8.64 -5.61
C LEU A 67 -2.39 9.13 -6.78
N VAL A 68 -2.20 10.36 -7.27
CA VAL A 68 -3.00 10.94 -8.36
C VAL A 68 -2.89 10.15 -9.68
N PRO A 69 -1.70 9.88 -10.23
CA PRO A 69 -1.58 9.11 -11.47
C PRO A 69 -1.95 7.63 -11.29
N LEU A 70 -2.02 7.13 -10.06
CA LEU A 70 -2.33 5.73 -9.79
C LEU A 70 -3.75 5.34 -10.25
N GLY A 71 -4.72 6.26 -10.11
CA GLY A 71 -6.08 6.07 -10.63
C GLY A 71 -6.11 5.97 -12.16
N TYR A 72 -5.32 6.78 -12.84
CA TYR A 72 -5.17 6.73 -14.30
C TYR A 72 -4.52 5.41 -14.76
N PHE A 73 -3.48 4.94 -14.06
CA PHE A 73 -2.88 3.64 -14.36
C PHE A 73 -3.86 2.47 -14.17
N ALA A 74 -4.74 2.54 -13.16
CA ALA A 74 -5.79 1.54 -12.94
C ALA A 74 -6.82 1.49 -14.08
N TYR A 75 -7.15 2.64 -14.66
CA TYR A 75 -8.04 2.72 -15.82
C TYR A 75 -7.37 2.23 -17.11
N HIS A 76 -6.15 2.70 -17.39
CA HIS A 76 -5.44 2.34 -18.62
C HIS A 76 -5.12 0.84 -18.73
N TRP A 77 -4.99 0.15 -17.59
CA TRP A 77 -4.76 -1.30 -17.54
C TRP A 77 -6.05 -2.14 -17.52
N GLY A 78 -7.22 -1.52 -17.73
CA GLY A 78 -8.50 -2.21 -17.86
C GLY A 78 -9.05 -2.80 -16.56
N LEU A 79 -8.57 -2.36 -15.40
CA LEU A 79 -8.89 -3.01 -14.12
C LEU A 79 -10.16 -2.51 -13.47
N THR A 80 -10.62 -1.31 -13.83
CA THR A 80 -11.70 -0.61 -13.15
C THR A 80 -12.53 0.20 -14.14
N SER A 81 -13.83 0.36 -13.85
CA SER A 81 -14.73 1.21 -14.63
C SER A 81 -14.21 2.66 -14.71
N GLY A 82 -14.48 3.36 -15.81
CA GLY A 82 -14.08 4.77 -15.98
C GLY A 82 -14.56 5.69 -14.85
N TRP A 83 -15.66 5.32 -14.18
CA TRP A 83 -16.16 6.04 -13.00
C TRP A 83 -15.22 5.95 -11.78
N PHE A 84 -14.57 4.79 -11.57
CA PHE A 84 -13.59 4.59 -10.50
C PHE A 84 -12.32 5.42 -10.72
N CYS A 85 -11.95 5.67 -11.97
CA CYS A 85 -10.84 6.59 -12.29
C CYS A 85 -11.14 8.01 -11.78
N GLY A 86 -12.36 8.50 -12.02
CA GLY A 86 -12.79 9.81 -11.54
C GLY A 86 -12.81 9.90 -10.02
N GLU A 87 -13.42 8.92 -9.35
CA GLU A 87 -13.52 8.86 -7.89
C GLU A 87 -12.15 8.75 -7.21
N SER A 88 -11.27 7.85 -7.69
CA SER A 88 -9.92 7.67 -7.14
C SER A 88 -9.04 8.91 -7.31
N THR A 89 -9.12 9.57 -8.47
CA THR A 89 -8.40 10.83 -8.73
C THR A 89 -8.92 11.95 -7.84
N ALA A 90 -10.24 12.05 -7.66
CA ALA A 90 -10.85 13.03 -6.76
C ALA A 90 -10.45 12.81 -5.29
N LEU A 91 -10.43 11.54 -4.84
CA LEU A 91 -9.95 11.16 -3.51
C LEU A 91 -8.47 11.50 -3.31
N ALA A 92 -7.62 11.18 -4.30
CA ALA A 92 -6.20 11.50 -4.30
C ALA A 92 -5.96 13.02 -4.30
N ALA A 93 -6.77 13.79 -5.03
CA ALA A 93 -6.72 15.25 -5.03
C ALA A 93 -7.15 15.83 -3.67
N ALA A 94 -8.21 15.29 -3.05
CA ALA A 94 -8.68 15.72 -1.74
C ALA A 94 -7.62 15.50 -0.65
N ILE A 95 -7.00 14.31 -0.58
CA ILE A 95 -5.92 14.06 0.39
C ILE A 95 -4.68 14.91 0.07
N SER A 96 -4.35 15.11 -1.20
CA SER A 96 -3.26 16.01 -1.63
C SER A 96 -3.50 17.46 -1.22
N TYR A 97 -4.73 17.95 -1.30
CA TYR A 97 -5.09 19.28 -0.81
C TYR A 97 -4.87 19.42 0.69
N THR A 98 -5.27 18.41 1.48
CA THR A 98 -5.00 18.44 2.93
C THR A 98 -3.50 18.40 3.25
N ALA A 99 -2.72 17.66 2.48
CA ALA A 99 -1.26 17.61 2.61
C ALA A 99 -0.59 18.93 2.19
N ALA A 100 -1.10 19.58 1.15
CA ALA A 100 -0.63 20.90 0.72
C ALA A 100 -0.93 21.97 1.78
N SER A 101 -2.12 21.92 2.37
CA SER A 101 -2.50 22.79 3.50
C SER A 101 -1.57 22.59 4.71
N PHE A 102 -1.23 21.35 5.02
CA PHE A 102 -0.24 21.02 6.06
C PHE A 102 1.16 21.53 5.71
N TYR A 103 1.57 21.43 4.43
CA TYR A 103 2.86 21.94 3.97
C TYR A 103 2.97 23.47 4.03
N MET A 104 1.89 24.19 3.69
CA MET A 104 1.86 25.66 3.77
C MET A 104 1.75 26.16 5.21
N LYS A 105 0.83 25.59 5.98
CA LYS A 105 0.55 25.97 7.37
C LYS A 105 0.82 24.79 8.29
N ARG A 106 2.07 24.70 8.76
CA ARG A 106 2.59 23.63 9.61
C ARG A 106 2.11 23.80 11.06
N THR A 107 0.82 23.58 11.25
CA THR A 107 0.15 23.63 12.55
C THR A 107 -0.29 22.23 12.96
N SER A 108 -0.41 21.99 14.26
CA SER A 108 -0.96 20.73 14.80
C SER A 108 -2.38 20.47 14.28
N GLU A 109 -3.19 21.50 14.09
CA GLU A 109 -4.54 21.37 13.53
C GLU A 109 -4.53 20.84 12.10
N ASN A 110 -3.67 21.36 11.22
CA ASN A 110 -3.58 20.86 9.84
C ASN A 110 -3.01 19.44 9.76
N ALA A 111 -2.07 19.08 10.65
CA ALA A 111 -1.62 17.69 10.76
C ALA A 111 -2.76 16.75 11.19
N ARG A 112 -3.61 17.15 12.15
CA ARG A 112 -4.81 16.38 12.53
C ARG A 112 -5.81 16.26 11.39
N ARG A 113 -5.96 17.30 10.57
CA ARG A 113 -6.83 17.27 9.38
C ARG A 113 -6.29 16.31 8.33
N MET A 114 -5.00 16.35 8.03
CA MET A 114 -4.35 15.39 7.11
C MET A 114 -4.45 13.96 7.62
N PHE A 115 -4.21 13.74 8.92
CA PHE A 115 -4.37 12.43 9.55
C PHE A 115 -5.80 11.90 9.42
N ARG A 116 -6.81 12.70 9.81
CA ARG A 116 -8.23 12.34 9.65
C ARG A 116 -8.61 12.11 8.18
N GLY A 117 -8.13 12.97 7.28
CA GLY A 117 -8.34 12.82 5.84
C GLY A 117 -7.78 11.50 5.31
N SER A 118 -6.59 11.10 5.74
CA SER A 118 -6.02 9.80 5.38
C SER A 118 -6.84 8.63 5.93
N LEU A 119 -7.37 8.76 7.14
CA LEU A 119 -8.17 7.74 7.81
C LEU A 119 -9.55 7.56 7.15
N VAL A 120 -10.12 8.62 6.60
CA VAL A 120 -11.35 8.59 5.78
C VAL A 120 -11.06 8.13 4.35
N TYR A 121 -9.89 8.46 3.78
CA TYR A 121 -9.51 8.04 2.43
C TYR A 121 -9.55 6.51 2.28
N LEU A 122 -9.00 5.76 3.22
CA LEU A 122 -8.92 4.29 3.11
C LEU A 122 -10.29 3.60 3.01
N PRO A 123 -11.26 3.81 3.94
CA PRO A 123 -12.59 3.20 3.85
C PRO A 123 -13.37 3.69 2.64
N VAL A 124 -13.20 4.95 2.21
CA VAL A 124 -13.87 5.45 1.00
C VAL A 124 -13.26 4.82 -0.26
N PHE A 125 -11.93 4.68 -0.33
CA PHE A 125 -11.26 4.01 -1.43
C PHE A 125 -11.62 2.53 -1.51
N MET A 126 -11.62 1.82 -0.37
CA MET A 126 -12.05 0.43 -0.29
C MET A 126 -13.55 0.26 -0.59
N GLY A 127 -14.38 1.16 -0.10
CA GLY A 127 -15.82 1.21 -0.39
C GLY A 127 -16.10 1.45 -1.86
N GLY A 128 -15.41 2.41 -2.49
CA GLY A 128 -15.49 2.65 -3.93
C GLY A 128 -15.04 1.44 -4.75
N LEU A 129 -13.97 0.76 -4.32
CA LEU A 129 -13.51 -0.47 -4.96
C LEU A 129 -14.54 -1.61 -4.83
N LEU A 130 -15.27 -1.70 -3.72
CA LEU A 130 -16.37 -2.65 -3.53
C LEU A 130 -17.65 -2.28 -4.30
N VAL A 131 -17.99 -0.99 -4.38
CA VAL A 131 -19.17 -0.50 -5.11
C VAL A 131 -18.98 -0.61 -6.62
N HIS A 132 -17.78 -0.29 -7.13
CA HIS A 132 -17.41 -0.51 -8.53
C HIS A 132 -17.06 -1.97 -8.84
N ARG A 133 -17.06 -2.84 -7.83
CA ARG A 133 -17.05 -4.30 -8.00
C ARG A 133 -18.48 -4.80 -8.25
N VAL A 134 -19.13 -4.22 -9.25
CA VAL A 134 -20.37 -4.77 -9.84
C VAL A 134 -19.98 -5.81 -10.89
N GLY A 135 -20.66 -6.96 -10.83
CA GLY A 135 -20.29 -8.22 -11.46
C GLY A 135 -20.28 -8.25 -12.99
N ASP A 136 -19.72 -9.35 -13.49
CA ASP A 136 -19.91 -9.96 -14.81
C ASP A 136 -19.40 -9.32 -16.11
N ASP A 137 -18.75 -8.15 -16.12
CA ASP A 137 -18.19 -7.63 -17.40
C ASP A 137 -16.66 -7.79 -17.54
N GLY A 138 -15.92 -7.87 -16.42
CA GLY A 138 -14.46 -8.02 -16.43
C GLY A 138 -13.97 -9.44 -16.69
N ALA A 139 -14.81 -10.45 -16.44
CA ALA A 139 -14.51 -11.83 -16.81
C ALA A 139 -14.53 -11.99 -18.34
N ALA A 140 -15.42 -11.27 -19.03
CA ALA A 140 -15.49 -11.27 -20.49
C ALA A 140 -14.27 -10.58 -21.13
N ALA A 141 -13.78 -9.46 -20.57
CA ALA A 141 -12.58 -8.80 -21.11
C ALA A 141 -11.30 -9.64 -20.92
N PHE A 142 -11.18 -10.36 -19.79
CA PHE A 142 -10.08 -11.32 -19.58
C PHE A 142 -10.24 -12.60 -20.42
N GLU A 143 -11.46 -13.01 -20.79
CA GLU A 143 -11.68 -14.09 -21.75
C GLU A 143 -11.41 -13.66 -23.20
N GLU A 144 -11.72 -12.41 -23.56
CA GLU A 144 -11.49 -11.87 -24.91
C GLU A 144 -9.98 -11.79 -25.21
N GLU A 145 -9.15 -11.34 -24.25
CA GLU A 145 -7.68 -11.35 -24.35
C GLU A 145 -7.09 -12.78 -24.36
N ARG A 146 -7.78 -13.75 -23.73
CA ARG A 146 -7.42 -15.18 -23.74
C ARG A 146 -7.73 -15.85 -25.08
N SER A 147 -8.68 -15.29 -25.86
CA SER A 147 -9.08 -15.79 -27.18
C SER A 147 -8.27 -15.22 -28.34
N SER A 148 -7.61 -14.06 -28.16
CA SER A 148 -6.95 -13.31 -29.24
C SER A 148 -5.43 -13.47 -29.32
N SER A 149 -4.79 -14.22 -28.41
CA SER A 149 -3.34 -14.48 -28.46
C SER A 149 -3.03 -15.83 -29.13
N PRO A 150 -2.42 -15.85 -30.33
CA PRO A 150 -2.19 -17.09 -31.06
C PRO A 150 -1.12 -17.95 -30.40
N SER A 151 -1.36 -19.26 -30.41
CA SER A 151 -0.46 -20.32 -30.02
C SER A 151 0.94 -20.12 -30.60
N SER A 152 1.90 -19.70 -29.76
CA SER A 152 3.32 -19.90 -30.04
C SER A 152 3.79 -21.09 -29.21
N SER A 153 3.85 -22.22 -29.92
CA SER A 153 4.52 -23.44 -29.53
C SER A 153 5.95 -23.14 -29.09
N PHE A 154 6.19 -23.12 -27.77
CA PHE A 154 7.53 -23.18 -27.21
C PHE A 154 7.76 -24.58 -26.64
N VAL A 155 8.52 -25.36 -27.40
CA VAL A 155 9.15 -26.61 -26.98
C VAL A 155 10.13 -26.27 -25.84
N GLY A 156 9.68 -26.46 -24.60
CA GLY A 156 10.46 -26.27 -23.38
C GLY A 156 10.91 -27.62 -22.82
N LYS A 157 12.20 -27.90 -23.00
CA LYS A 157 12.94 -29.08 -22.52
C LYS A 157 12.65 -29.38 -21.04
N GLU A 158 12.24 -30.61 -20.75
CA GLU A 158 12.08 -31.14 -19.39
C GLU A 158 13.45 -31.18 -18.68
N VAL A 159 13.73 -30.23 -17.78
CA VAL A 159 14.89 -30.30 -16.89
C VAL A 159 14.42 -30.84 -15.54
N ARG A 160 14.60 -32.15 -15.37
CA ARG A 160 14.32 -32.90 -14.14
C ARG A 160 15.33 -32.50 -13.07
N SER A 161 14.96 -31.57 -12.19
CA SER A 161 15.77 -31.19 -11.02
C SER A 161 15.61 -32.24 -9.90
N PRO A 162 16.68 -32.88 -9.40
CA PRO A 162 16.61 -33.87 -8.33
C PRO A 162 16.67 -33.17 -6.96
N TYR A 163 15.66 -32.36 -6.63
CA TYR A 163 15.52 -31.83 -5.27
C TYR A 163 14.56 -32.69 -4.46
N ARG A 164 15.11 -33.49 -3.53
CA ARG A 164 14.35 -34.08 -2.42
C ARG A 164 14.19 -33.00 -1.34
N PRO A 165 13.00 -32.79 -0.76
CA PRO A 165 12.87 -31.94 0.42
C PRO A 165 13.59 -32.61 1.61
N PRO A 166 14.33 -31.87 2.45
CA PRO A 166 14.89 -32.40 3.68
C PRO A 166 13.77 -32.71 4.69
N PRO A 167 13.97 -33.71 5.58
CA PRO A 167 12.98 -34.08 6.59
C PRO A 167 12.79 -32.96 7.61
N VAL A 168 11.51 -32.71 7.94
CA VAL A 168 11.06 -31.72 8.91
C VAL A 168 11.63 -32.07 10.29
N ALA A 169 12.67 -31.36 10.71
CA ALA A 169 13.17 -31.42 12.08
C ALA A 169 12.38 -30.44 12.94
N TYR A 170 11.46 -30.98 13.75
CA TYR A 170 10.89 -30.29 14.91
C TYR A 170 12.02 -29.96 15.90
N ALA A 171 12.42 -28.70 15.96
CA ALA A 171 13.26 -28.17 17.05
C ALA A 171 13.05 -26.66 17.20
N SER A 172 11.80 -26.25 17.45
CA SER A 172 11.55 -24.95 18.08
C SER A 172 11.78 -25.12 19.59
N VAL A 173 13.03 -24.99 20.00
CA VAL A 173 13.38 -24.70 21.40
C VAL A 173 13.95 -23.29 21.40
N ALA A 174 13.04 -22.32 21.44
CA ALA A 174 13.39 -20.95 21.75
C ALA A 174 13.73 -20.88 23.25
N PRO A 175 14.93 -20.41 23.66
CA PRO A 175 15.22 -20.15 25.06
C PRO A 175 14.50 -18.85 25.45
N PHE A 176 13.32 -18.98 26.05
CA PHE A 176 12.70 -17.89 26.78
C PHE A 176 13.39 -17.75 28.15
N PRO A 177 13.73 -16.54 28.61
CA PRO A 177 14.54 -16.32 29.81
C PRO A 177 13.80 -16.48 31.15
N PHE A 178 12.68 -17.21 31.21
CA PHE A 178 11.79 -17.23 32.40
C PHE A 178 11.35 -18.60 32.91
N LEU A 179 12.11 -19.68 32.69
CA LEU A 179 11.86 -20.95 33.38
C LEU A 179 13.11 -21.39 34.17
N PRO A 180 12.98 -21.67 35.49
CA PRO A 180 14.09 -22.24 36.25
C PRO A 180 14.39 -23.65 35.73
N ALA A 181 15.68 -23.93 35.49
CA ALA A 181 16.14 -25.21 34.95
C ALA A 181 15.88 -26.36 35.95
N PRO A 182 15.49 -27.55 35.46
CA PRO A 182 15.29 -28.73 36.30
C PRO A 182 16.64 -29.25 36.81
N SER A 183 16.73 -29.45 38.12
CA SER A 183 17.83 -30.15 38.78
C SER A 183 17.70 -31.66 38.56
N TYR A 184 18.72 -32.25 37.96
CA TYR A 184 19.07 -33.67 38.12
C TYR A 184 20.48 -33.74 38.68
#